data_AF-A0A382ZI44-F1
#
_entry.id   AF-A0A382ZI44-F1
#
_cell.length_a   1.000
_cell.length_b   1.000
_cell.length_c   1.000
_cell.angle_alpha   90.00
_cell.angle_beta   90.00
_cell.angle_gamma   90.00
#
_symmetry.space_group_name_H-M   'P 1'
#
loop_
_entity.id
_entity.type
_entity.pdbx_description
1 polymer ?
#
loop_
_entity_poly.entity_id
_entity_poly.type
_entity_poly.pdbx_seq_one_letter_code
_entity_poly.pdbx_strand_id
1 'polypeptide(L)'
;VSRKWKRLILIGLAVPNILAGCWAVFSPANWYENFPGWSPRLVSAFPPFNEHLVSDSGSGLLATGLLVLIAGLCLRRDITVVATVGYLTFSIPHAVFHLRHPGEGLSTAEDAWNVVALWLVVVLAATVLITEVRRKVPS
;
A
#
# COMPACT_ATOMS: atom_id res chain seq x y z
N VAL A 1 -20.45 -1.35 -0.85
CA VAL A 1 -19.69 -2.62 -0.73
C VAL A 1 -20.19 -3.42 0.48
N SER A 2 -20.39 -4.74 0.35
CA SER A 2 -20.85 -5.58 1.47
C SER A 2 -19.81 -5.66 2.60
N ARG A 3 -20.22 -6.06 3.81
CA ARG A 3 -19.29 -6.23 4.95
C ARG A 3 -18.16 -7.22 4.64
N LYS A 4 -18.48 -8.35 4.00
CA LYS A 4 -17.50 -9.38 3.58
C LYS A 4 -16.48 -8.80 2.61
N TRP A 5 -16.94 -8.08 1.58
CA TRP A 5 -16.06 -7.46 0.59
C TRP A 5 -15.15 -6.39 1.19
N LYS A 6 -15.65 -5.53 2.09
CA LYS A 6 -14.79 -4.55 2.79
C LYS A 6 -13.65 -5.22 3.55
N ARG A 7 -13.94 -6.33 4.25
CA ARG A 7 -12.93 -7.10 4.96
C ARG A 7 -11.87 -7.65 4.00
N LEU A 8 -12.29 -8.29 2.91
CA LEU A 8 -11.37 -8.84 1.93
C LEU A 8 -10.48 -7.77 1.30
N ILE A 9 -11.06 -6.61 0.96
CA ILE A 9 -10.31 -5.46 0.44
C ILE A 9 -9.28 -5.00 1.47
N LEU A 10 -9.70 -4.70 2.71
CA LEU A 10 -8.80 -4.18 3.74
C LEU A 10 -7.67 -5.15 4.10
N ILE A 11 -7.96 -6.45 4.21
CA ILE A 11 -6.94 -7.48 4.44
C ILE A 11 -6.02 -7.61 3.22
N GLY A 12 -6.56 -7.58 2.01
CA GLY A 12 -5.79 -7.62 0.77
C GLY A 12 -4.86 -6.43 0.60
N LEU A 13 -5.24 -5.24 1.09
CA LEU A 13 -4.37 -4.06 1.16
C LEU A 13 -3.33 -4.21 2.28
N ALA A 14 -3.69 -4.80 3.42
CA ALA A 14 -2.81 -4.93 4.57
C ALA A 14 -1.62 -5.86 4.32
N VAL A 15 -1.88 -7.06 3.78
CA VAL A 15 -0.90 -8.14 3.70
C VAL A 15 0.37 -7.72 2.93
N PRO A 16 0.29 -7.15 1.71
CA PRO A 16 1.48 -6.75 0.98
C PRO A 16 2.31 -5.69 1.72
N ASN A 17 1.65 -4.71 2.35
CA ASN A 17 2.32 -3.64 3.10
C ASN A 17 3.03 -4.17 4.35
N ILE A 18 2.40 -5.09 5.09
CA ILE A 18 3.02 -5.72 6.27
C ILE A 18 4.23 -6.56 5.84
N LEU A 19 4.08 -7.41 4.82
CA LEU A 19 5.17 -8.26 4.35
C LEU A 19 6.34 -7.42 3.82
N ALA A 20 6.08 -6.41 3.00
CA ALA A 20 7.09 -5.51 2.48
C ALA A 20 7.76 -4.71 3.61
N GLY A 21 6.96 -4.17 4.54
CA GLY A 21 7.46 -3.38 5.67
C GLY A 21 8.33 -4.19 6.62
N CYS A 22 7.89 -5.39 7.02
CA CYS A 22 8.71 -6.30 7.82
C CYS A 22 10.02 -6.66 7.10
N TRP A 23 9.95 -6.98 5.81
CA TRP A 23 11.15 -7.33 5.04
C TRP A 23 12.14 -6.16 4.98
N ALA A 24 11.68 -4.95 4.67
CA ALA A 24 12.49 -3.73 4.63
C ALA A 24 13.12 -3.37 5.99
N VAL A 25 12.42 -3.62 7.10
CA VAL A 25 12.93 -3.36 8.46
C VAL A 25 13.97 -4.39 8.89
N PHE A 26 13.72 -5.69 8.66
CA PHE A 26 14.60 -6.77 9.13
C PHE A 26 15.74 -7.12 8.18
N SER A 27 15.60 -6.80 6.88
CA SER A 27 16.61 -7.09 5.86
C SER A 27 16.58 -6.02 4.75
N PRO A 28 16.99 -4.77 5.05
CA PRO A 28 16.81 -3.61 4.17
C PRO A 28 17.49 -3.78 2.80
N ALA A 29 18.77 -4.18 2.77
CA ALA A 29 19.50 -4.39 1.52
C ALA A 29 18.85 -5.50 0.67
N ASN A 30 18.45 -6.61 1.29
CA ASN A 30 17.82 -7.71 0.59
C ASN A 30 16.45 -7.31 0.02
N TRP A 31 15.64 -6.55 0.77
CA TRP A 31 14.38 -6.00 0.28
C TRP A 31 14.60 -5.05 -0.91
N TYR A 32 15.56 -4.12 -0.79
CA TYR A 32 15.89 -3.18 -1.86
C TYR A 32 16.25 -3.89 -3.17
N GLU A 33 17.11 -4.90 -3.09
CA GLU A 33 17.59 -5.63 -4.26
C GLU A 33 16.52 -6.55 -4.89
N ASN A 34 15.64 -7.13 -4.06
CA ASN A 34 14.81 -8.26 -4.49
C ASN A 34 13.31 -7.99 -4.55
N PHE A 35 12.80 -6.92 -3.95
CA PHE A 35 11.36 -6.64 -3.94
C PHE A 35 10.78 -6.54 -5.36
N PRO A 36 9.63 -7.18 -5.65
CA PRO A 36 8.69 -7.85 -4.72
C PRO A 36 8.98 -9.34 -4.44
N GLY A 37 10.12 -9.86 -4.87
CA GLY A 37 10.55 -11.26 -4.71
C GLY A 37 10.85 -11.93 -6.06
N TRP A 38 10.25 -11.42 -7.13
CA TRP A 38 10.45 -11.84 -8.52
C TRP A 38 10.82 -10.63 -9.40
N SER A 39 11.13 -10.87 -10.67
CA SER A 39 11.34 -9.80 -11.64
C SER A 39 9.99 -9.22 -12.10
N PRO A 40 9.87 -7.91 -12.29
CA PRO A 40 10.94 -6.90 -12.18
C PRO A 40 11.27 -6.52 -10.73
N ARG A 41 12.52 -6.08 -10.51
CA ARG A 41 12.98 -5.55 -9.21
C ARG A 41 12.54 -4.09 -9.06
N LEU A 42 11.42 -3.87 -8.38
CA LEU A 42 10.72 -2.57 -8.39
C LEU A 42 11.44 -1.50 -7.56
N VAL A 43 12.09 -1.88 -6.45
CA VAL A 43 12.75 -0.90 -5.56
C VAL A 43 14.13 -0.53 -6.10
N SER A 44 14.95 -1.51 -6.48
CA SER A 44 16.28 -1.27 -7.04
C SER A 44 16.27 -0.62 -8.43
N ALA A 45 15.10 -0.45 -9.05
CA ALA A 45 14.91 0.40 -10.22
C ALA A 45 15.07 1.91 -9.93
N PHE A 46 15.17 2.31 -8.65
CA PHE A 46 15.39 3.69 -8.20
C PHE A 46 16.66 3.80 -7.33
N PRO A 47 17.86 3.71 -7.93
CA PRO A 47 19.13 3.83 -7.20
C PRO A 47 19.40 5.28 -6.72
N PRO A 48 20.32 5.45 -5.74
CA PRO A 48 21.09 4.44 -5.01
C PRO A 48 20.40 3.93 -3.73
N PHE A 49 20.84 2.77 -3.22
CA PHE A 49 20.43 2.26 -1.91
C PHE A 49 20.80 3.23 -0.78
N ASN A 50 19.84 3.47 0.12
CA ASN A 50 20.06 4.18 1.38
C ASN A 50 19.34 3.41 2.49
N GLU A 51 20.10 2.84 3.41
CA GLU A 51 19.56 1.97 4.47
C GLU A 51 18.55 2.70 5.35
N HIS A 52 18.84 3.94 5.75
CA HIS A 52 17.93 4.74 6.58
C HIS A 52 16.59 4.98 5.87
N LEU A 53 16.62 5.39 4.60
CA LEU A 53 15.39 5.62 3.82
C LEU A 53 14.60 4.33 3.59
N VAL A 54 15.28 3.20 3.38
CA VAL A 54 14.63 1.88 3.26
C VAL A 54 13.98 1.48 4.59
N SER A 55 14.68 1.62 5.72
CA SER A 55 14.13 1.30 7.04
C SER A 55 12.94 2.19 7.41
N ASP A 56 13.00 3.49 7.12
CA ASP A 56 11.89 4.42 7.34
C ASP A 56 10.67 4.09 6.46
N SER A 57 10.91 3.84 5.17
CA SER A 57 9.86 3.44 4.23
C SER A 57 9.21 2.12 4.66
N GLY A 58 10.03 1.14 5.05
CA GLY A 58 9.59 -0.14 5.59
C GLY A 58 8.73 0.01 6.85
N SER A 59 9.17 0.86 7.78
CA SER A 59 8.43 1.17 9.01
C SER A 59 7.07 1.82 8.69
N GLY A 60 7.03 2.73 7.71
CA GLY A 60 5.80 3.37 7.23
C GLY A 60 4.83 2.39 6.57
N LEU A 61 5.34 1.48 5.73
CA LEU A 61 4.55 0.38 5.13
C LEU A 61 3.96 -0.53 6.20
N LEU A 62 4.78 -0.95 7.17
CA LEU A 62 4.35 -1.80 8.28
C LEU A 62 3.24 -1.12 9.11
N ALA A 63 3.44 0.13 9.49
CA ALA A 63 2.44 0.90 10.26
C ALA A 63 1.12 1.04 9.50
N THR A 64 1.18 1.44 8.22
CA THR A 64 0.00 1.62 7.38
C THR A 64 -0.73 0.29 7.17
N GLY A 65 0.01 -0.78 6.88
CA GLY A 65 -0.51 -2.13 6.73
C GLY A 65 -1.22 -2.65 7.98
N LEU A 66 -0.65 -2.43 9.17
CA LEU A 66 -1.29 -2.81 10.44
C LEU A 66 -2.58 -2.02 10.71
N LEU A 67 -2.62 -0.72 10.40
CA LEU A 67 -3.84 0.09 10.57
C LEU A 67 -5.00 -0.44 9.70
N VAL A 68 -4.73 -0.75 8.42
CA VAL A 68 -5.77 -1.30 7.55
C VAL A 68 -6.12 -2.75 7.88
N LEU A 69 -5.18 -3.54 8.42
CA LEU A 69 -5.48 -4.87 8.96
C LEU A 69 -6.48 -4.77 10.11
N ILE A 70 -6.20 -3.91 11.10
CA ILE A 70 -7.08 -3.68 12.25
C ILE A 70 -8.47 -3.24 11.77
N ALA A 71 -8.55 -2.33 10.80
CA ALA A 71 -9.82 -1.94 10.19
C ALA A 71 -10.56 -3.12 9.54
N GLY A 72 -9.86 -4.00 8.81
CA GLY A 72 -10.44 -5.19 8.17
C GLY A 72 -10.95 -6.23 9.18
N LEU A 73 -10.26 -6.38 10.31
CA LEU A 73 -10.65 -7.28 11.40
C LEU A 73 -11.85 -6.73 12.17
N CYS A 74 -11.80 -5.46 12.61
CA CYS A 74 -12.82 -4.84 13.43
C CYS A 74 -14.08 -4.44 12.65
N LEU A 75 -13.92 -3.83 11.47
CA LEU A 75 -14.99 -3.24 10.64
C LEU A 75 -15.90 -2.24 11.39
N ARG A 76 -15.37 -1.60 12.43
CA ARG A 76 -16.01 -0.44 13.06
C ARG A 76 -15.84 0.77 12.13
N ARG A 77 -16.87 1.61 12.04
CA ARG A 77 -16.91 2.72 11.07
C ARG A 77 -15.79 3.73 11.31
N ASP A 78 -15.66 4.18 12.55
CA ASP A 78 -14.64 5.12 13.01
C ASP A 78 -13.22 4.63 12.65
N ILE A 79 -12.88 3.41 13.05
CA ILE A 79 -11.58 2.79 12.76
C ILE A 79 -11.37 2.65 11.24
N THR A 80 -12.39 2.21 10.50
CA THR A 80 -12.29 2.01 9.05
C THR A 80 -12.06 3.32 8.31
N VAL A 81 -12.77 4.39 8.70
CA VAL A 81 -12.59 5.72 8.11
C VAL A 81 -11.19 6.25 8.39
N VAL A 82 -10.73 6.23 9.64
CA VAL A 82 -9.40 6.72 10.00
C VAL A 82 -8.30 5.93 9.27
N ALA A 83 -8.38 4.60 9.27
CA ALA A 83 -7.39 3.76 8.61
C ALA A 83 -7.38 3.96 7.09
N THR A 84 -8.55 4.08 6.43
CA THR A 84 -8.60 4.30 4.98
C THR A 84 -8.16 5.71 4.58
N VAL A 85 -8.42 6.73 5.38
CA VAL A 85 -7.85 8.07 5.18
C VAL A 85 -6.32 8.02 5.29
N GLY A 86 -5.78 7.42 6.36
CA GLY A 86 -4.33 7.27 6.53
C GLY A 86 -3.67 6.47 5.39
N TYR A 87 -4.30 5.37 4.96
CA TYR A 87 -3.80 4.58 3.84
C TYR A 87 -3.78 5.38 2.53
N LEU A 88 -4.81 6.20 2.27
CA LEU A 88 -4.86 7.08 1.09
C LEU A 88 -3.81 8.20 1.14
N THR A 89 -3.48 8.73 2.33
CA THR A 89 -2.39 9.70 2.47
C THR A 89 -1.01 9.13 2.15
N PHE A 90 -0.84 7.81 2.24
CA PHE A 90 0.36 7.11 1.74
C PHE A 90 0.24 6.75 0.24
N SER A 91 -0.82 6.01 -0.11
CA SER A 91 -0.95 5.37 -1.43
C SER A 91 -1.17 6.36 -2.58
N ILE A 92 -1.83 7.50 -2.36
CA ILE A 92 -2.02 8.51 -3.42
C ILE A 92 -0.68 9.17 -3.80
N PRO A 93 0.08 9.78 -2.87
CA PRO A 93 1.39 10.34 -3.21
C PRO A 93 2.34 9.31 -3.82
N HIS A 94 2.32 8.07 -3.31
CA HIS A 94 3.14 6.98 -3.83
C HIS A 94 2.76 6.60 -5.28
N ALA A 95 1.47 6.44 -5.59
CA ALA A 95 1.01 6.19 -6.95
C ALA A 95 1.33 7.33 -7.91
N VAL A 96 1.20 8.59 -7.45
CA VAL A 96 1.56 9.78 -8.24
C VAL A 96 3.06 9.85 -8.49
N PHE A 97 3.89 9.46 -7.53
CA PHE A 97 5.34 9.41 -7.70
C PHE A 97 5.72 8.46 -8.85
N HIS A 98 5.25 7.21 -8.81
CA HIS A 98 5.55 6.23 -9.85
C HIS A 98 4.96 6.61 -11.22
N LEU A 99 3.81 7.28 -11.25
CA LEU A 99 3.25 7.79 -12.50
C LEU A 99 4.16 8.85 -13.16
N ARG A 100 4.91 9.62 -12.37
CA ARG A 100 5.76 10.72 -12.84
C ARG A 100 7.24 10.36 -12.99
N HIS A 101 7.67 9.28 -12.36
CA HIS A 101 9.05 8.83 -12.34
C HIS A 101 9.08 7.34 -12.73
N PRO A 102 9.10 7.04 -14.04
CA PRO A 102 9.38 5.69 -14.54
C PRO A 102 10.72 5.20 -13.98
N GLY A 103 10.80 3.91 -13.62
CA GLY A 103 12.02 3.34 -13.04
C GLY A 103 13.09 3.13 -14.10
N GLU A 104 14.34 3.52 -13.82
CA GLU A 104 15.45 3.38 -14.78
C GLU A 104 15.72 1.93 -15.17
N GLY A 105 15.43 0.99 -14.26
CA GLY A 105 15.57 -0.45 -14.47
C GLY A 105 14.34 -1.18 -15.00
N LEU A 106 13.27 -0.46 -15.38
CA LEU A 106 12.00 -1.04 -15.81
C LEU A 106 11.74 -0.77 -17.29
N SER A 107 11.14 -1.74 -17.98
CA SER A 107 10.53 -1.50 -19.28
C SER A 107 9.25 -0.66 -19.13
N THR A 108 8.83 0.01 -20.21
CA THR A 108 7.57 0.77 -20.23
C THR A 108 6.35 -0.05 -19.81
N ALA A 109 6.31 -1.34 -20.18
CA ALA A 109 5.21 -2.23 -19.84
C ALA A 109 5.22 -2.59 -18.33
N GLU A 110 6.40 -2.81 -17.75
CA GLU A 110 6.56 -3.08 -16.32
C GLU A 110 6.17 -1.85 -15.48
N ASP A 111 6.61 -0.65 -15.88
CA ASP A 111 6.21 0.59 -15.25
C ASP A 111 4.69 0.82 -15.34
N ALA A 112 4.10 0.61 -16.52
CA ALA A 112 2.66 0.74 -16.70
C ALA A 112 1.89 -0.21 -15.77
N TRP A 113 2.32 -1.47 -15.67
CA TRP A 113 1.71 -2.43 -14.75
C TRP A 113 1.87 -2.04 -13.28
N ASN A 114 3.05 -1.56 -12.90
CA ASN A 114 3.30 -1.06 -11.55
C ASN A 114 2.34 0.09 -11.21
N VAL A 115 2.23 1.09 -12.08
CA VAL A 115 1.31 2.23 -11.91
C VAL A 115 -0.15 1.77 -11.83
N VAL A 116 -0.59 0.85 -12.70
CA VAL A 116 -1.96 0.31 -12.66
C VAL A 116 -2.24 -0.41 -11.32
N ALA A 117 -1.30 -1.21 -10.83
CA ALA A 117 -1.44 -1.89 -9.54
C ALA A 117 -1.54 -0.88 -8.38
N LEU A 118 -0.74 0.19 -8.40
CA LEU A 118 -0.78 1.25 -7.40
C LEU A 118 -2.11 2.03 -7.43
N TRP A 119 -2.63 2.36 -8.61
CA TRP A 119 -3.94 3.01 -8.71
C TRP A 119 -5.10 2.07 -8.34
N LEU A 120 -4.98 0.77 -8.58
CA LEU A 120 -5.96 -0.21 -8.12
C LEU A 120 -6.08 -0.18 -6.59
N VAL A 121 -4.96 -0.16 -5.84
CA VAL A 121 -5.03 -0.09 -4.38
C VAL A 121 -5.65 1.21 -3.88
N VAL A 122 -5.40 2.34 -4.56
CA VAL A 122 -6.05 3.63 -4.28
C VAL A 122 -7.56 3.53 -4.47
N VAL A 123 -8.01 2.99 -5.61
CA VAL A 123 -9.45 2.84 -5.91
C VAL A 123 -10.13 1.93 -4.90
N LEU A 124 -9.48 0.83 -4.51
CA LEU A 124 -10.00 -0.10 -3.51
C LEU A 124 -10.17 0.57 -2.13
N ALA A 125 -9.14 1.29 -1.65
CA ALA A 125 -9.20 2.03 -0.39
C ALA A 125 -10.27 3.14 -0.43
N ALA A 126 -10.31 3.92 -1.51
CA ALA A 126 -11.31 4.98 -1.71
C ALA A 126 -12.74 4.42 -1.75
N THR A 127 -12.95 3.26 -2.37
CA THR A 127 -14.25 2.60 -2.43
C THR A 127 -14.75 2.23 -1.02
N VAL A 128 -13.87 1.72 -0.16
CA VAL A 128 -14.19 1.42 1.23
C VAL A 128 -14.52 2.70 2.00
N LEU A 129 -13.69 3.74 1.89
CA LEU A 129 -13.89 5.04 2.54
C LEU A 129 -15.24 5.66 2.15
N ILE A 130 -15.51 5.78 0.85
CA ILE A 130 -16.75 6.36 0.32
C ILE A 130 -17.96 5.57 0.80
N THR A 131 -17.87 4.23 0.82
CA THR A 131 -18.94 3.36 1.36
C THR A 131 -19.20 3.63 2.84
N GLU A 132 -18.15 3.77 3.66
CA GLU A 132 -18.31 4.04 5.09
C GLU A 132 -18.86 5.44 5.33
N VAL A 133 -18.36 6.48 4.64
CA VAL A 133 -18.84 7.86 4.83
C VAL A 133 -20.32 7.99 4.45
N ARG A 134 -20.74 7.36 3.35
CA ARG A 134 -22.14 7.40 2.86
C ARG A 134 -23.11 6.53 3.65
N ARG A 135 -22.63 5.64 4.54
CA ARG A 135 -23.51 4.81 5.35
C ARG A 135 -24.35 5.72 6.28
N LYS A 136 -25.67 5.64 6.19
CA LYS A 136 -26.56 6.36 7.12
C LYS A 136 -26.40 5.76 8.52
N VAL A 137 -26.31 6.60 9.54
CA VAL A 137 -26.46 6.15 10.94
C VAL A 137 -27.96 5.90 11.13
N PRO A 138 -28.40 4.69 11.52
CA PRO A 138 -29.79 4.47 11.88
C PRO A 138 -30.15 5.45 13.01
N SER A 139 -31.21 6.24 12.79
CA SER A 139 -31.84 7.09 13.81
C SER A 139 -32.40 6.24 14.94
#